data_AF-A0A8T0P971-F1
#
_entry.id   AF-A0A8T0P971-F1
#
_cell.length_a   1.000
_cell.length_b   1.000
_cell.length_c   1.000
_cell.angle_alpha   90.00
_cell.angle_beta   90.00
_cell.angle_gamma   90.00
#
_symmetry.space_group_name_H-M   'P 1'
#
loop_
_entity.id
_entity.type
_entity.pdbx_description
1 polymer ?
#
loop_
_entity_poly.entity_id
_entity_poly.type
_entity_poly.pdbx_seq_one_letter_code
_entity_poly.pdbx_strand_id
1 'polypeptide(L)'
;MHSTNLLLEEPIRMASILEPSKTSFFPAMTKIVGTLGPKSRSVDTISACLKAGMSVARFDFSWGDAAYHQETLENLKLAIKSTKKLCAVMLDTVGPELQVVNKSETTLSLEENGTVVLTPHHGQEASSSLLPINFSGLAKAVTPGATIFVGQYLFTGSETTSVWLEVSEVKGDDVVCIIKNTATLAGSLFTLHCSQIHIDLPTLSDEDKDVIRKWGAPNKIDFLSLSYTRHAEDVRQAREFLSKLGDLSQTQIFAKIENVEGLNHFDEILAEADGIILSRGNLGIDLPPEKVFLFQKSALHKCNMAGKPAVVTRVVDSMTDNLRPTRAEATDVANAVLDGSDAILLGAETLRGLYPVETISTVGRICAEARQSLIVRGLFPMLADPRHPAESTSATNESVLKVALDHGKASGVIKSHDRVVVCQKMGDSSVVKIIELED
;
A
#
# COMPACT_ATOMS: atom_id res chain seq x y z
N MET A 1 4.53 -27.80 -37.31
CA MET A 1 4.18 -26.71 -36.38
C MET A 1 3.53 -27.34 -35.16
N HIS A 2 4.18 -27.31 -34.00
CA HIS A 2 3.56 -27.75 -32.76
C HIS A 2 2.56 -26.69 -32.33
N SER A 3 1.26 -26.96 -32.53
CA SER A 3 0.19 -26.16 -31.96
C SER A 3 0.16 -26.40 -30.45
N THR A 4 0.73 -25.48 -29.68
CA THR A 4 0.43 -25.35 -28.25
C THR A 4 -1.01 -24.85 -28.13
N ASN A 5 -1.96 -25.79 -28.10
CA ASN A 5 -3.34 -25.49 -27.73
C ASN A 5 -3.33 -24.95 -26.30
N LEU A 6 -3.50 -23.65 -26.13
CA LEU A 6 -3.97 -23.08 -24.86
C LEU A 6 -5.42 -23.56 -24.72
N LEU A 7 -5.60 -24.68 -24.00
CA LEU A 7 -6.88 -25.10 -23.46
C LEU A 7 -7.41 -23.92 -22.64
N LEU A 8 -8.43 -23.24 -23.17
CA LEU A 8 -9.32 -22.46 -22.33
C LEU A 8 -9.99 -23.49 -21.43
N GLU A 9 -9.55 -23.57 -20.18
CA GLU A 9 -10.11 -24.48 -19.21
C GLU A 9 -11.64 -24.28 -19.18
N GLU A 10 -12.38 -25.38 -19.22
CA GLU A 10 -13.82 -25.40 -18.89
C GLU A 10 -14.08 -24.58 -17.60
N PRO A 11 -15.29 -24.05 -17.38
CA PRO A 11 -15.62 -23.43 -16.10
C PRO A 11 -15.12 -24.31 -14.95
N ILE A 12 -14.31 -23.72 -14.05
CA ILE A 12 -13.58 -24.44 -12.98
C ILE A 12 -14.47 -25.55 -12.44
N ARG A 13 -14.10 -26.80 -12.71
CA ARG A 13 -14.81 -27.94 -12.16
C ARG A 13 -14.67 -27.82 -10.64
N MET A 14 -15.76 -27.97 -9.88
CA MET A 14 -15.68 -27.84 -8.43
C MET A 14 -14.60 -28.76 -7.81
N ALA A 15 -14.33 -29.90 -8.44
CA ALA A 15 -13.26 -30.82 -8.05
C ALA A 15 -11.84 -30.27 -8.29
N SER A 16 -11.62 -29.42 -9.31
CA SER A 16 -10.29 -28.86 -9.60
C SER A 16 -9.86 -27.79 -8.58
N ILE A 17 -10.80 -27.21 -7.80
CA ILE A 17 -10.49 -26.35 -6.65
C ILE A 17 -9.71 -27.11 -5.56
N LEU A 18 -9.85 -28.44 -5.52
CA LEU A 18 -9.15 -29.30 -4.57
C LEU A 18 -7.72 -29.64 -5.01
N GLU A 19 -7.36 -29.35 -6.26
CA GLU A 19 -6.01 -29.59 -6.76
C GLU A 19 -5.04 -28.55 -6.17
N PRO A 20 -3.85 -28.97 -5.69
CA PRO A 20 -2.86 -28.02 -5.20
C PRO A 20 -2.42 -27.05 -6.30
N SER A 21 -2.31 -25.77 -5.96
CA SER A 21 -1.77 -24.74 -6.84
C SER A 21 -0.41 -25.16 -7.39
N LYS A 22 -0.27 -25.15 -8.72
CA LYS A 22 1.01 -25.48 -9.38
C LYS A 22 2.02 -24.36 -9.10
N THR A 23 3.16 -24.71 -8.53
CA THR A 23 4.23 -23.76 -8.16
C THR A 23 4.86 -22.99 -9.33
N SER A 24 4.61 -23.43 -10.57
CA SER A 24 5.25 -22.90 -11.79
C SER A 24 4.31 -22.17 -12.75
N PHE A 25 3.01 -22.09 -12.45
CA PHE A 25 2.05 -21.56 -13.43
C PHE A 25 1.93 -20.04 -13.31
N PHE A 26 2.64 -19.33 -14.20
CA PHE A 26 2.78 -17.88 -14.29
C PHE A 26 3.16 -17.19 -12.98
N PRO A 27 4.38 -16.61 -12.84
CA PRO A 27 4.65 -15.75 -11.68
C PRO A 27 3.52 -14.72 -11.59
N ALA A 28 2.90 -14.61 -10.42
CA ALA A 28 1.79 -13.70 -10.21
C ALA A 28 2.18 -12.33 -10.79
N MET A 29 1.34 -11.80 -11.68
CA MET A 29 1.64 -10.49 -12.28
C MET A 29 1.59 -9.40 -11.21
N THR A 30 0.65 -9.54 -10.27
CA THR A 30 0.60 -8.76 -9.04
C THR A 30 1.90 -8.94 -8.25
N LYS A 31 2.59 -7.83 -8.02
CA LYS A 31 3.85 -7.78 -7.29
C LYS A 31 3.61 -7.83 -5.79
N ILE A 32 4.64 -8.24 -5.05
CA ILE A 32 4.62 -8.21 -3.59
C ILE A 32 5.71 -7.25 -3.12
N VAL A 33 5.29 -6.23 -2.38
CA VAL A 33 6.17 -5.32 -1.63
C VAL A 33 6.29 -5.88 -0.22
N GLY A 34 7.50 -6.25 0.20
CA GLY A 34 7.78 -6.73 1.55
C GLY A 34 8.51 -5.67 2.36
N THR A 35 7.97 -5.30 3.53
CA THR A 35 8.69 -4.45 4.49
C THR A 35 9.76 -5.26 5.20
N LEU A 36 11.03 -4.88 5.07
CA LEU A 36 12.14 -5.57 5.71
C LEU A 36 12.35 -5.06 7.15
N GLY A 37 12.48 -5.99 8.09
CA GLY A 37 12.52 -5.69 9.51
C GLY A 37 13.23 -6.75 10.35
N PRO A 38 13.09 -6.70 11.69
CA PRO A 38 13.80 -7.57 12.62
C PRO A 38 13.68 -9.06 12.31
N LYS A 39 12.54 -9.51 11.78
CA LYS A 39 12.30 -10.92 11.45
C LYS A 39 12.63 -11.30 10.00
N SER A 40 12.96 -10.33 9.16
CA SER A 40 13.14 -10.52 7.71
C SER A 40 14.42 -9.92 7.12
N ARG A 41 15.38 -9.50 7.95
CA ARG A 41 16.61 -8.80 7.49
C ARG A 41 17.85 -9.67 7.28
N SER A 42 17.84 -10.95 7.65
CA SER A 42 19.00 -11.84 7.42
C SER A 42 19.11 -12.19 5.93
N VAL A 43 20.33 -12.44 5.45
CA VAL A 43 20.56 -12.82 4.03
C VAL A 43 19.75 -14.07 3.65
N ASP A 44 19.67 -15.05 4.54
CA ASP A 44 18.92 -16.29 4.30
C ASP A 44 17.40 -16.05 4.21
N THR A 45 16.84 -15.28 5.14
CA THR A 45 15.41 -14.97 5.13
C THR A 45 15.06 -14.10 3.92
N ILE A 46 15.85 -13.07 3.60
CA ILE A 46 15.65 -12.27 2.39
C ILE A 46 15.73 -13.14 1.14
N SER A 47 16.71 -14.05 1.05
CA SER A 47 16.85 -14.97 -0.07
C SER A 47 15.60 -15.87 -0.22
N ALA A 48 15.02 -16.31 0.90
CA ALA A 48 13.78 -17.06 0.91
C ALA A 48 12.57 -16.19 0.48
N CYS A 49 12.45 -14.95 0.97
CA CYS A 49 11.43 -13.99 0.55
C CYS A 49 11.47 -13.70 -0.97
N LEU A 50 12.67 -13.50 -1.53
CA LEU A 50 12.86 -13.32 -2.98
C LEU A 50 12.42 -14.56 -3.76
N LYS A 51 12.76 -15.77 -3.29
CA LYS A 51 12.31 -17.02 -3.90
C LYS A 51 10.79 -17.20 -3.82
N ALA A 52 10.19 -16.75 -2.72
CA ALA A 52 8.74 -16.81 -2.49
C ALA A 52 7.94 -15.81 -3.35
N GLY A 53 8.57 -14.76 -3.89
CA GLY A 53 7.94 -13.83 -4.85
C GLY A 53 8.05 -12.34 -4.51
N MET A 54 8.77 -11.97 -3.44
CA MET A 54 9.01 -10.56 -3.12
C MET A 54 9.71 -9.85 -4.29
N SER A 55 9.17 -8.71 -4.69
CA SER A 55 9.64 -7.93 -5.86
C SER A 55 10.15 -6.53 -5.50
N VAL A 56 9.70 -5.99 -4.37
CA VAL A 56 10.15 -4.70 -3.83
C VAL A 56 10.42 -4.88 -2.34
N ALA A 57 11.56 -4.37 -1.87
CA ALA A 57 11.91 -4.27 -0.46
C ALA A 57 11.60 -2.85 0.03
N ARG A 58 10.65 -2.73 0.95
CA ARG A 58 10.29 -1.47 1.62
C ARG A 58 11.15 -1.29 2.88
N PHE A 59 11.78 -0.14 2.99
CA PHE A 59 12.56 0.34 4.13
C PHE A 59 11.77 1.43 4.82
N ASP A 60 11.24 1.10 5.99
CA ASP A 60 10.31 1.92 6.75
C ASP A 60 11.07 2.78 7.77
N PHE A 61 11.26 4.07 7.49
CA PHE A 61 12.06 4.96 8.34
C PHE A 61 11.32 5.49 9.57
N SER A 62 10.04 5.14 9.76
CA SER A 62 9.38 5.34 11.06
C SER A 62 9.92 4.40 12.14
N TRP A 63 10.69 3.38 11.76
CA TRP A 63 11.31 2.44 12.68
C TRP A 63 12.76 2.11 12.31
N GLY A 64 13.66 2.20 13.30
CA GLY A 64 15.09 1.92 13.12
C GLY A 64 15.87 3.11 12.53
N ASP A 65 17.18 3.10 12.71
CA ASP A 65 18.07 4.18 12.25
C ASP A 65 18.68 3.89 10.87
N ALA A 66 19.42 4.86 10.33
CA ALA A 66 20.08 4.71 9.03
C ALA A 66 21.10 3.56 8.99
N ALA A 67 21.75 3.22 10.12
CA ALA A 67 22.72 2.13 10.18
C ALA A 67 22.03 0.77 10.08
N TYR A 68 20.91 0.60 10.78
CA TYR A 68 20.02 -0.55 10.69
C TYR A 68 19.55 -0.78 9.25
N HIS A 69 19.09 0.27 8.58
CA HIS A 69 18.61 0.19 7.20
C HIS A 69 19.74 -0.08 6.21
N GLN A 70 20.94 0.50 6.42
CA GLN A 70 22.09 0.22 5.57
C GLN A 70 22.54 -1.24 5.65
N GLU A 71 22.67 -1.81 6.85
CA GLU A 71 23.03 -3.22 7.01
C GLU A 71 21.99 -4.13 6.33
N THR A 72 20.71 -3.80 6.46
CA THR A 72 19.62 -4.54 5.81
C THR A 72 19.69 -4.46 4.28
N LEU A 73 20.07 -3.31 3.72
CA LEU A 73 20.29 -3.15 2.28
C LEU A 73 21.49 -3.95 1.78
N GLU A 74 22.59 -4.00 2.54
CA GLU A 74 23.73 -4.85 2.17
C GLU A 74 23.37 -6.34 2.17
N ASN A 75 22.57 -6.78 3.15
CA ASN A 75 22.03 -8.14 3.16
C ASN A 75 21.12 -8.41 1.96
N LEU A 76 20.29 -7.44 1.56
CA LEU A 76 19.47 -7.53 0.35
C LEU A 76 20.32 -7.67 -0.91
N LYS A 77 21.40 -6.88 -1.07
CA LYS A 77 22.33 -7.00 -2.20
C LYS A 77 22.97 -8.39 -2.28
N LEU A 78 23.37 -8.96 -1.14
CA LEU A 78 23.90 -10.34 -1.07
C LEU A 78 22.84 -11.38 -1.47
N ALA A 79 21.60 -11.23 -0.99
CA ALA A 79 20.50 -12.11 -1.33
C ALA A 79 20.08 -12.03 -2.82
N ILE A 80 20.07 -10.83 -3.40
CA ILE A 80 19.83 -10.63 -4.84
C ILE A 80 20.90 -11.37 -5.65
N LYS A 81 22.18 -11.24 -5.27
CA LYS A 81 23.29 -11.90 -5.95
C LYS A 81 23.21 -13.43 -5.85
N SER A 82 22.84 -13.97 -4.68
CA SER A 82 22.74 -15.42 -4.46
C SER A 82 21.54 -16.04 -5.19
N THR A 83 20.40 -15.35 -5.20
CA THR A 83 19.14 -15.85 -5.80
C THR A 83 18.98 -15.53 -7.27
N LYS A 84 19.75 -14.56 -7.79
CA LYS A 84 19.62 -13.98 -9.13
C LYS A 84 18.21 -13.44 -9.41
N LYS A 85 17.52 -12.96 -8.37
CA LYS A 85 16.22 -12.30 -8.46
C LYS A 85 16.39 -10.82 -8.15
N LEU A 86 15.98 -9.97 -9.09
CA LEU A 86 15.99 -8.52 -8.89
C LEU A 86 14.92 -8.12 -7.88
N CYS A 87 15.23 -7.11 -7.08
CA CYS A 87 14.33 -6.53 -6.10
C CYS A 87 14.57 -5.02 -6.05
N ALA A 88 13.51 -4.23 -6.21
CA ALA A 88 13.60 -2.79 -6.12
C ALA A 88 13.65 -2.32 -4.66
N VAL A 89 14.24 -1.16 -4.41
CA VAL A 89 14.38 -0.53 -3.10
C VAL A 89 13.40 0.63 -2.98
N MET A 90 12.48 0.53 -2.01
CA MET A 90 11.52 1.56 -1.69
C MET A 90 11.84 2.18 -0.33
N LEU A 91 12.03 3.50 -0.31
CA LEU A 91 12.16 4.28 0.92
C LEU A 91 10.77 4.80 1.32
N ASP A 92 10.28 4.45 2.50
CA ASP A 92 9.02 4.97 3.06
C ASP A 92 9.33 6.10 4.03
N THR A 93 8.78 7.29 3.75
CA THR A 93 8.96 8.48 4.60
C THR A 93 8.11 8.38 5.86
N VAL A 94 8.52 9.04 6.93
CA VAL A 94 7.68 9.18 8.13
C VAL A 94 6.52 10.13 7.82
N GLY A 95 6.83 11.28 7.21
CA GLY A 95 5.85 12.31 6.90
C GLY A 95 5.24 12.96 8.15
N PRO A 96 4.06 13.59 8.03
CA PRO A 96 3.38 14.31 9.11
C PRO A 96 2.67 13.36 10.10
N GLU A 97 3.31 12.24 10.44
CA GLU A 97 2.75 11.24 11.35
C GLU A 97 2.88 11.67 12.82
N LEU A 98 1.76 11.65 13.54
CA LEU A 98 1.77 11.88 14.97
C LEU A 98 2.13 10.60 15.70
N GLN A 99 3.07 10.69 16.64
CA GLN A 99 3.63 9.53 17.32
C GLN A 99 3.71 9.76 18.83
N VAL A 100 3.52 8.67 19.58
CA VAL A 100 3.78 8.58 21.01
C VAL A 100 4.90 7.57 21.22
N VAL A 101 5.99 8.01 21.85
CA VAL A 101 7.15 7.16 22.15
C VAL A 101 7.08 6.68 23.59
N ASN A 102 6.91 5.37 23.76
CA ASN A 102 6.85 4.69 25.05
C ASN A 102 8.22 4.09 25.41
N LYS A 103 9.09 4.90 26.00
CA LYS A 103 10.49 4.51 26.31
C LYS A 103 10.61 3.36 27.31
N SER A 104 9.65 3.21 28.22
CA SER A 104 9.66 2.14 29.23
C SER A 104 9.27 0.78 28.65
N GLU A 105 8.69 0.75 27.45
CA GLU A 105 8.08 -0.42 26.81
C GLU A 105 7.01 -1.13 27.68
N THR A 106 6.58 -0.48 28.76
CA THR A 106 5.56 -1.01 29.65
C THR A 106 4.21 -0.99 28.95
N THR A 107 3.48 -2.08 29.09
CA THR A 107 2.11 -2.19 28.59
C THR A 107 1.21 -1.15 29.25
N LEU A 108 0.55 -0.32 28.45
CA LEU A 108 -0.41 0.69 28.91
C LEU A 108 -1.82 0.16 28.76
N SER A 109 -2.56 0.07 29.88
CA SER A 109 -3.97 -0.35 29.89
C SER A 109 -4.85 0.89 30.00
N LEU A 110 -5.66 1.16 28.97
CA LEU A 110 -6.61 2.27 28.94
C LEU A 110 -8.01 1.70 29.10
N GLU A 111 -8.74 2.17 30.11
CA GLU A 111 -10.08 1.68 30.44
C GLU A 111 -11.17 2.61 29.87
N GLU A 112 -12.24 2.02 29.35
CA GLU A 112 -13.40 2.76 28.83
C GLU A 112 -13.95 3.73 29.89
N ASN A 113 -14.35 4.92 29.44
CA ASN A 113 -14.80 6.05 30.26
C ASN A 113 -13.73 6.66 31.16
N GLY A 114 -12.49 6.14 31.14
CA GLY A 114 -11.34 6.79 31.75
C GLY A 114 -10.92 8.06 31.01
N THR A 115 -9.92 8.74 31.55
CA THR A 115 -9.35 9.97 30.97
C THR A 115 -7.87 9.78 30.69
N VAL A 116 -7.42 10.27 29.54
CA VAL A 116 -6.00 10.33 29.16
C VAL A 116 -5.66 11.71 28.60
N VAL A 117 -4.46 12.19 28.89
CA VAL A 117 -3.96 13.49 28.42
C VAL A 117 -2.94 13.28 27.30
N LEU A 118 -3.14 13.93 26.16
CA LEU A 118 -2.14 14.02 25.09
C LEU A 118 -1.34 15.32 25.30
N THR A 119 -0.02 15.23 25.44
CA THR A 119 0.82 16.37 25.80
C THR A 119 2.04 16.50 24.87
N PRO A 120 2.40 17.70 24.40
CA PRO A 120 3.61 17.88 23.58
C PRO A 120 4.91 17.91 24.39
N HIS A 121 4.85 17.69 25.71
CA HIS A 121 6.01 17.75 26.58
C HIS A 121 6.81 16.43 26.56
N HIS A 122 7.79 16.34 25.64
CA HIS A 122 8.65 15.16 25.37
C HIS A 122 9.52 14.63 26.53
N GLY A 123 9.49 15.26 27.71
CA GLY A 123 10.22 14.84 28.90
C GLY A 123 9.44 13.89 29.82
N GLN A 124 8.14 13.71 29.58
CA GLN A 124 7.28 12.86 30.40
C GLN A 124 7.28 11.42 29.90
N GLU A 125 7.06 10.46 30.79
CA GLU A 125 6.91 9.05 30.42
C GLU A 125 5.46 8.76 30.03
N ALA A 126 5.29 7.91 29.01
CA ALA A 126 3.97 7.45 28.61
C ALA A 126 3.37 6.54 29.69
N SER A 127 2.09 6.77 30.01
CA SER A 127 1.34 6.05 31.02
C SER A 127 -0.12 5.92 30.60
N SER A 128 -0.91 5.13 31.34
CA SER A 128 -2.36 4.97 31.09
C SER A 128 -3.17 6.28 31.22
N SER A 129 -2.60 7.34 31.82
CA SER A 129 -3.27 8.63 32.00
C SER A 129 -2.62 9.78 31.24
N LEU A 130 -1.45 9.58 30.63
CA LEU A 130 -0.70 10.63 29.93
C LEU A 130 0.14 10.05 28.79
N LEU A 131 -0.01 10.59 27.59
CA LEU A 131 0.70 10.18 26.37
C LEU A 131 1.45 11.38 25.77
N PRO A 132 2.79 11.40 25.82
CA PRO A 132 3.61 12.43 25.18
C PRO A 132 3.59 12.26 23.66
N ILE A 133 3.21 13.30 22.92
CA ILE A 133 3.13 13.31 21.45
C ILE A 133 4.29 14.09 20.83
N ASN A 134 4.62 13.77 19.58
CA ASN A 134 5.68 14.41 18.82
C ASN A 134 5.32 15.78 18.19
N PHE A 135 4.18 16.38 18.55
CA PHE A 135 3.65 17.57 17.90
C PHE A 135 3.00 18.57 18.87
N SER A 136 3.50 19.80 18.87
CA SER A 136 2.99 20.89 19.73
C SER A 136 1.73 21.58 19.20
N GLY A 137 1.37 21.36 17.93
CA GLY A 137 0.20 22.01 17.33
C GLY A 137 -1.14 21.32 17.61
N LEU A 138 -1.17 20.17 18.30
CA LEU A 138 -2.40 19.37 18.43
C LEU A 138 -3.54 20.15 19.10
N ALA A 139 -3.25 20.86 20.19
CA ALA A 139 -4.22 21.68 20.92
C ALA A 139 -4.89 22.76 20.06
N LYS A 140 -4.23 23.22 18.98
CA LYS A 140 -4.78 24.18 18.01
C LYS A 140 -5.55 23.51 16.86
N ALA A 141 -5.25 22.25 16.58
CA ALA A 141 -5.83 21.49 15.49
C ALA A 141 -7.18 20.84 15.87
N VAL A 142 -7.38 20.53 17.17
CA VAL A 142 -8.57 19.80 17.64
C VAL A 142 -9.54 20.69 18.42
N THR A 143 -10.81 20.30 18.42
CA THR A 143 -11.87 20.89 19.24
C THR A 143 -12.55 19.82 20.09
N PRO A 144 -13.22 20.18 21.20
CA PRO A 144 -14.07 19.24 21.93
C PRO A 144 -15.02 18.47 20.99
N GLY A 145 -15.13 17.16 21.20
CA GLY A 145 -15.87 16.23 20.34
C GLY A 145 -15.05 15.62 19.19
N ALA A 146 -13.83 16.10 18.93
CA ALA A 146 -12.95 15.49 17.93
C ALA A 146 -12.56 14.05 18.31
N THR A 147 -12.45 13.18 17.30
CA THR A 147 -12.04 11.79 17.50
C THR A 147 -10.55 11.62 17.19
N ILE A 148 -9.82 11.04 18.13
CA ILE A 148 -8.41 10.72 18.02
C ILE A 148 -8.24 9.21 18.22
N PHE A 149 -7.37 8.61 17.42
CA PHE A 149 -7.06 7.20 17.49
C PHE A 149 -5.61 7.05 17.86
N VAL A 150 -5.31 6.15 18.80
CA VAL A 150 -3.94 5.79 19.14
C VAL A 150 -3.81 4.28 19.04
N GLY A 151 -2.85 3.79 18.27
CA GLY A 151 -2.63 2.36 18.09
C GLY A 151 -1.16 2.03 17.95
N GLN A 152 -0.83 0.76 18.12
CA GLN A 152 0.53 0.29 17.86
C GLN A 152 0.92 0.53 16.38
N TYR A 153 2.15 0.96 16.13
CA TYR A 153 2.63 1.23 14.77
C TYR A 153 2.44 0.01 13.85
N LEU A 154 1.82 0.23 12.68
CA LEU A 154 1.35 -0.76 11.69
C LEU A 154 0.19 -1.67 12.14
N PHE A 155 -0.44 -1.38 13.28
CA PHE A 155 -1.63 -2.07 13.82
C PHE A 155 -2.80 -1.12 14.14
N THR A 156 -2.71 0.13 13.68
CA THR A 156 -3.77 1.13 13.82
C THR A 156 -5.10 0.60 13.26
N GLY A 157 -6.17 0.76 14.05
CA GLY A 157 -7.51 0.29 13.71
C GLY A 157 -7.84 -1.14 14.16
N SER A 158 -6.90 -1.86 14.78
CA SER A 158 -7.18 -3.15 15.44
C SER A 158 -7.90 -2.93 16.77
N GLU A 159 -9.06 -3.60 16.97
CA GLU A 159 -9.98 -3.37 18.09
C GLU A 159 -9.37 -3.61 19.49
N THR A 160 -8.39 -4.51 19.62
CA THR A 160 -7.79 -4.87 20.91
C THR A 160 -6.47 -4.13 21.21
N THR A 161 -5.87 -3.51 20.20
CA THR A 161 -4.54 -2.87 20.28
C THR A 161 -4.57 -1.39 19.87
N SER A 162 -5.77 -0.82 19.76
CA SER A 162 -6.00 0.60 19.45
C SER A 162 -7.06 1.17 20.38
N VAL A 163 -6.84 2.40 20.83
CA VAL A 163 -7.76 3.15 21.68
C VAL A 163 -8.39 4.30 20.88
N TRP A 164 -9.70 4.43 21.04
CA TRP A 164 -10.51 5.53 20.55
C TRP A 164 -10.65 6.57 21.65
N LEU A 165 -10.33 7.81 21.31
CA LEU A 165 -10.34 8.94 22.20
C LEU A 165 -11.29 10.00 21.66
N GLU A 166 -12.12 10.56 22.54
CA GLU A 166 -12.92 11.74 22.24
C GLU A 166 -12.35 12.93 23.02
N VAL A 167 -11.98 13.99 22.32
CA VAL A 167 -11.47 15.21 22.95
C VAL A 167 -12.56 15.81 23.84
N SER A 168 -12.31 15.91 25.15
CA SER A 168 -13.25 16.53 26.07
C SER A 168 -12.98 18.03 26.20
N GLU A 169 -11.71 18.41 26.34
CA GLU A 169 -11.29 19.80 26.48
C GLU A 169 -9.81 19.99 26.12
N VAL A 170 -9.45 21.24 25.81
CA VAL A 170 -8.07 21.66 25.57
C VAL A 170 -7.64 22.57 26.73
N LYS A 171 -6.54 22.21 27.41
CA LYS A 171 -5.99 22.95 28.56
C LYS A 171 -4.58 23.43 28.24
N GLY A 172 -4.47 24.67 27.77
CA GLY A 172 -3.19 25.18 27.28
C GLY A 172 -2.75 24.39 26.05
N ASP A 173 -1.60 23.72 26.14
CA ASP A 173 -1.07 22.87 25.07
C ASP A 173 -1.45 21.38 25.23
N ASP A 174 -2.10 21.01 26.34
CA ASP A 174 -2.55 19.65 26.61
C ASP A 174 -3.97 19.41 26.08
N VAL A 175 -4.19 18.23 25.50
CA VAL A 175 -5.51 17.78 25.02
C VAL A 175 -6.02 16.66 25.93
N VAL A 176 -7.10 16.94 26.65
CA VAL A 176 -7.74 15.97 27.55
C VAL A 176 -8.76 15.18 26.74
N CYS A 177 -8.69 13.85 26.84
CA CYS A 177 -9.57 12.95 26.10
C CYS A 177 -10.29 11.97 27.02
N ILE A 178 -11.52 11.62 26.65
CA ILE A 178 -12.27 10.50 27.23
C ILE A 178 -11.98 9.25 26.40
N ILE A 179 -11.68 8.15 27.08
CA ILE A 179 -11.41 6.85 26.47
C ILE A 179 -12.76 6.20 26.10
N LYS A 180 -12.93 5.81 24.83
CA LYS A 180 -14.20 5.29 24.29
C LYS A 180 -14.25 3.76 24.19
N ASN A 181 -13.12 3.07 24.39
CA ASN A 181 -13.04 1.61 24.48
C ASN A 181 -11.88 1.19 25.37
N THR A 182 -12.01 0.04 26.05
CA THR A 182 -10.88 -0.55 26.76
C THR A 182 -9.89 -1.15 25.74
N ALA A 183 -8.61 -0.79 25.88
CA ALA A 183 -7.55 -1.28 25.00
C ALA A 183 -6.20 -1.35 25.71
N THR A 184 -5.32 -2.18 25.15
CA THR A 184 -3.96 -2.37 25.65
C THR A 184 -2.96 -1.93 24.59
N LEU A 185 -2.18 -0.90 24.89
CA LEU A 185 -1.09 -0.42 24.03
C LEU A 185 0.23 -1.05 24.48
N ALA A 186 0.84 -1.86 23.61
CA ALA A 186 2.09 -2.55 23.87
C ALA A 186 3.18 -2.17 22.86
N GLY A 187 4.42 -2.07 23.33
CA GLY A 187 5.58 -1.68 22.53
C GLY A 187 6.02 -0.22 22.75
N SER A 188 7.02 0.18 21.98
CA SER A 188 7.74 1.45 22.15
C SER A 188 7.25 2.58 21.28
N LEU A 189 6.47 2.30 20.23
CA LEU A 189 6.00 3.29 19.28
C LEU A 189 4.50 3.10 18.99
N PHE A 190 3.73 4.13 19.29
CA PHE A 190 2.32 4.24 18.92
C PHE A 190 2.14 5.36 17.92
N THR A 191 1.23 5.17 16.98
CA THR A 191 0.81 6.18 16.02
C THR A 191 -0.53 6.74 16.42
N LEU A 192 -0.65 8.05 16.23
CA LEU A 192 -1.82 8.84 16.55
C LEU A 192 -2.42 9.38 15.25
N HIS A 193 -3.71 9.14 15.05
CA HIS A 193 -4.45 9.65 13.89
C HIS A 193 -5.60 10.53 14.37
N CYS A 194 -5.65 11.77 13.89
CA CYS A 194 -6.74 12.70 14.17
C CYS A 194 -7.76 12.62 13.04
N SER A 195 -8.96 12.11 13.32
CA SER A 195 -9.90 11.84 12.24
C SER A 195 -10.46 13.13 11.64
N GLN A 196 -10.39 13.25 10.31
CA GLN A 196 -10.92 14.39 9.55
C GLN A 196 -10.34 15.75 9.98
N ILE A 197 -9.12 15.77 10.51
CA ILE A 197 -8.45 16.98 10.99
C ILE A 197 -7.14 17.20 10.22
N HIS A 198 -6.96 18.43 9.75
CA HIS A 198 -5.70 18.83 9.11
C HIS A 198 -4.60 19.00 10.17
N ILE A 199 -3.48 18.29 9.96
CA ILE A 199 -2.28 18.43 10.76
C ILE A 199 -1.29 19.31 10.01
N ASP A 200 -0.97 20.47 10.58
CA ASP A 200 -0.03 21.44 10.01
C ASP A 200 1.43 21.00 10.25
N LEU A 201 1.82 19.91 9.59
CA LEU A 201 3.17 19.41 9.47
C LEU A 201 3.54 19.32 7.99
N PRO A 202 4.82 19.55 7.64
CA PRO A 202 5.27 19.40 6.26
C PRO A 202 5.19 17.93 5.82
N THR A 203 4.88 17.70 4.55
CA THR A 203 4.77 16.34 3.99
C THR A 203 6.11 15.61 3.97
N LEU A 204 7.21 16.36 3.80
CA LEU A 204 8.57 15.89 4.08
C LEU A 204 9.13 16.66 5.28
N SER A 205 9.33 15.96 6.40
CA SER A 205 10.03 16.50 7.57
C SER A 205 11.50 16.77 7.24
N ASP A 206 12.20 17.49 8.13
CA ASP A 206 13.63 17.70 7.94
C ASP A 206 14.42 16.41 8.16
N GLU A 207 13.93 15.53 9.02
CA GLU A 207 14.40 14.15 9.19
C GLU A 207 14.24 13.34 7.91
N ASP A 208 13.08 13.40 7.26
CA ASP A 208 12.84 12.71 5.98
C ASP A 208 13.82 13.19 4.91
N LYS A 209 13.99 14.52 4.77
CA LYS A 209 14.96 15.11 3.83
C LYS A 209 16.38 14.66 4.13
N ASP A 210 16.76 14.58 5.40
CA ASP A 210 18.09 14.13 5.81
C ASP A 210 18.33 12.66 5.53
N VAL A 211 17.34 11.80 5.77
CA VAL A 211 17.36 10.38 5.41
C VAL A 211 17.50 10.22 3.89
N ILE A 212 16.70 10.94 3.10
CA ILE A 212 16.79 10.90 1.64
C ILE A 212 18.18 11.34 1.15
N ARG A 213 18.76 12.39 1.74
CA ARG A 213 20.12 12.86 1.37
C ARG A 213 21.22 11.88 1.76
N LYS A 214 21.19 11.37 2.99
CA LYS A 214 22.31 10.60 3.58
C LYS A 214 22.22 9.12 3.29
N TRP A 215 21.02 8.59 3.07
CA TRP A 215 20.79 7.16 2.82
C TRP A 215 20.15 6.92 1.45
N GLY A 216 19.11 7.68 1.08
CA GLY A 216 18.42 7.50 -0.20
C GLY A 216 19.33 7.72 -1.42
N ALA A 217 20.00 8.87 -1.48
CA ALA A 217 20.82 9.27 -2.63
C ALA A 217 22.05 8.37 -2.84
N PRO A 218 22.85 8.04 -1.82
CA PRO A 218 23.99 7.12 -2.01
C PRO A 218 23.58 5.72 -2.45
N ASN A 219 22.38 5.27 -2.05
CA ASN A 219 21.88 3.94 -2.38
C ASN A 219 21.00 3.89 -3.64
N LYS A 220 20.73 5.03 -4.29
CA LYS A 220 19.96 5.15 -5.54
C LYS A 220 18.61 4.42 -5.46
N ILE A 221 17.79 4.82 -4.49
CA ILE A 221 16.46 4.23 -4.27
C ILE A 221 15.60 4.29 -5.55
N ASP A 222 14.87 3.21 -5.83
CA ASP A 222 14.01 3.12 -7.00
C ASP A 222 12.69 3.86 -6.76
N PHE A 223 12.15 3.74 -5.54
CA PHE A 223 10.85 4.30 -5.16
C PHE A 223 10.96 5.16 -3.89
N LEU A 224 10.30 6.32 -3.91
CA LEU A 224 9.96 7.09 -2.72
C LEU A 224 8.47 6.87 -2.42
N SER A 225 8.16 6.25 -1.29
CA SER A 225 6.81 6.11 -0.77
C SER A 225 6.51 7.30 0.14
N LEU A 226 5.66 8.21 -0.35
CA LEU A 226 5.40 9.54 0.24
C LEU A 226 4.17 9.48 1.16
N SER A 227 4.42 9.42 2.46
CA SER A 227 3.39 9.33 3.51
C SER A 227 2.51 10.58 3.60
N TYR A 228 1.22 10.37 3.89
CA TYR A 228 0.18 11.39 4.05
C TYR A 228 0.16 12.45 2.94
N THR A 229 0.16 12.02 1.68
CA THR A 229 0.05 12.95 0.56
C THR A 229 -1.35 13.58 0.55
N ARG A 230 -1.44 14.91 0.64
CA ARG A 230 -2.71 15.66 0.79
C ARG A 230 -3.16 16.33 -0.49
N HIS A 231 -2.22 16.76 -1.34
CA HIS A 231 -2.51 17.44 -2.60
C HIS A 231 -1.36 17.27 -3.61
N ALA A 232 -1.62 17.59 -4.88
CA ALA A 232 -0.64 17.48 -5.97
C ALA A 232 0.69 18.18 -5.68
N GLU A 233 0.66 19.29 -4.93
CA GLU A 233 1.85 20.08 -4.61
C GLU A 233 2.84 19.33 -3.71
N ASP A 234 2.38 18.38 -2.89
CA ASP A 234 3.27 17.56 -2.06
C ASP A 234 4.18 16.70 -2.93
N VAL A 235 3.60 16.12 -3.99
CA VAL A 235 4.32 15.31 -4.97
C VAL A 235 5.30 16.17 -5.75
N ARG A 236 4.89 17.38 -6.17
CA ARG A 236 5.78 18.31 -6.88
C ARG A 236 6.97 18.74 -6.02
N GLN A 237 6.74 19.07 -4.75
CA GLN A 237 7.80 19.43 -3.81
C GLN A 237 8.76 18.26 -3.57
N ALA A 238 8.24 17.05 -3.38
CA ALA A 238 9.06 15.85 -3.26
C ALA A 238 9.89 15.61 -4.53
N ARG A 239 9.29 15.78 -5.72
CA ARG A 239 9.99 15.64 -7.01
C ARG A 239 11.08 16.69 -7.20
N GLU A 240 10.79 17.95 -6.88
CA GLU A 240 11.76 19.03 -6.93
C GLU A 240 12.93 18.74 -5.97
N PHE A 241 12.63 18.28 -4.75
CA PHE A 241 13.64 17.91 -3.77
C PHE A 241 14.54 16.78 -4.27
N LEU A 242 13.98 15.68 -4.79
CA LEU A 242 14.73 14.55 -5.34
C LEU A 242 15.59 14.97 -6.55
N SER A 243 15.07 15.84 -7.42
CA SER A 243 15.80 16.32 -8.61
C SER A 243 17.08 17.08 -8.28
N LYS A 244 17.15 17.71 -7.10
CA LYS A 244 18.34 18.42 -6.60
C LYS A 244 19.41 17.46 -6.04
N LEU A 245 19.10 16.17 -5.90
CA LEU A 245 19.97 15.16 -5.29
C LEU A 245 20.61 14.21 -6.31
N GLY A 246 20.84 14.70 -7.54
CA GLY A 246 21.59 13.99 -8.59
C GLY A 246 20.82 12.80 -9.17
N ASP A 247 21.31 11.59 -8.96
CA ASP A 247 20.78 10.35 -9.56
C ASP A 247 19.34 10.02 -9.13
N LEU A 248 18.82 10.66 -8.07
CA LEU A 248 17.43 10.48 -7.64
C LEU A 248 16.39 11.18 -8.54
N SER A 249 16.81 11.89 -9.58
CA SER A 249 15.89 12.46 -10.58
C SER A 249 15.01 11.43 -11.29
N GLN A 250 15.40 10.15 -11.28
CA GLN A 250 14.63 9.04 -11.86
C GLN A 250 13.82 8.25 -10.84
N THR A 251 13.99 8.51 -9.54
CA THR A 251 13.23 7.85 -8.48
C THR A 251 11.75 8.13 -8.66
N GLN A 252 10.95 7.06 -8.68
CA GLN A 252 9.51 7.17 -8.86
C GLN A 252 8.82 7.46 -7.53
N ILE A 253 7.85 8.37 -7.52
CA ILE A 253 7.14 8.79 -6.30
C ILE A 253 5.79 8.07 -6.22
N PHE A 254 5.62 7.27 -5.17
CA PHE A 254 4.37 6.61 -4.83
C PHE A 254 3.66 7.40 -3.73
N ALA A 255 2.57 8.07 -4.08
CA ALA A 255 1.78 8.85 -3.10
C ALA A 255 0.90 7.93 -2.26
N LYS A 256 0.99 8.04 -0.93
CA LYS A 256 0.11 7.31 0.00
C LYS A 256 -1.15 8.12 0.28
N ILE A 257 -2.30 7.52 0.03
CA ILE A 257 -3.62 8.11 0.34
C ILE A 257 -4.08 7.58 1.70
N GLU A 258 -3.98 8.43 2.71
CA GLU A 258 -4.08 8.01 4.13
C GLU A 258 -5.11 8.79 4.94
N ASN A 259 -5.62 9.91 4.40
CA ASN A 259 -6.59 10.78 5.06
C ASN A 259 -7.62 11.35 4.08
N VAL A 260 -8.63 12.04 4.61
CA VAL A 260 -9.69 12.68 3.79
C VAL A 260 -9.15 13.71 2.80
N GLU A 261 -8.09 14.45 3.13
CA GLU A 261 -7.51 15.44 2.20
C GLU A 261 -6.95 14.77 0.95
N GLY A 262 -6.13 13.73 1.12
CA GLY A 262 -5.61 12.94 0.00
C GLY A 262 -6.72 12.27 -0.82
N LEU A 263 -7.82 11.86 -0.17
CA LEU A 263 -8.98 11.33 -0.88
C LEU A 263 -9.72 12.40 -1.69
N ASN A 264 -9.91 13.60 -1.15
CA ASN A 264 -10.58 14.72 -1.83
C ASN A 264 -9.77 15.20 -3.05
N HIS A 265 -8.45 15.21 -2.94
CA HIS A 265 -7.53 15.61 -4.00
C HIS A 265 -6.95 14.44 -4.78
N PHE A 266 -7.58 13.26 -4.72
CA PHE A 266 -7.05 12.04 -5.31
C PHE A 266 -6.69 12.19 -6.80
N ASP A 267 -7.54 12.86 -7.58
CA ASP A 267 -7.35 12.99 -9.03
C ASP A 267 -6.13 13.84 -9.40
N GLU A 268 -5.87 14.93 -8.66
CA GLU A 268 -4.70 15.77 -8.89
C GLU A 268 -3.41 15.12 -8.38
N ILE A 269 -3.47 14.39 -7.25
CA ILE A 269 -2.34 13.59 -6.76
C ILE A 269 -1.99 12.51 -7.77
N LEU A 270 -3.00 11.79 -8.28
CA LEU A 270 -2.82 10.77 -9.32
C LEU A 270 -2.22 11.37 -10.59
N ALA A 271 -2.52 12.62 -10.95
CA ALA A 271 -1.92 13.25 -12.12
C ALA A 271 -0.41 13.47 -11.98
N GLU A 272 0.08 13.81 -10.78
CA GLU A 272 1.49 14.12 -10.51
C GLU A 272 2.34 12.93 -10.05
N ALA A 273 1.74 11.98 -9.32
CA ALA A 273 2.45 10.81 -8.76
C ALA A 273 2.79 9.77 -9.83
N ASP A 274 3.84 8.98 -9.62
CA ASP A 274 4.21 7.89 -10.52
C ASP A 274 3.45 6.60 -10.21
N GLY A 275 2.95 6.47 -8.98
CA GLY A 275 2.06 5.40 -8.53
C GLY A 275 1.30 5.81 -7.26
N ILE A 276 0.31 5.02 -6.87
CA ILE A 276 -0.51 5.27 -5.68
C ILE A 276 -0.44 4.08 -4.72
N ILE A 277 -0.30 4.35 -3.42
CA ILE A 277 -0.46 3.37 -2.35
C ILE A 277 -1.77 3.68 -1.61
N LEU A 278 -2.67 2.70 -1.58
CA LEU A 278 -3.97 2.78 -0.93
C LEU A 278 -3.82 2.30 0.52
N SER A 279 -3.56 3.23 1.45
CA SER A 279 -3.38 2.94 2.87
C SER A 279 -4.72 2.73 3.59
N ARG A 280 -5.32 1.55 3.41
CA ARG A 280 -6.65 1.21 3.98
C ARG A 280 -6.70 1.23 5.51
N GLY A 281 -5.57 0.99 6.18
CA GLY A 281 -5.49 1.07 7.64
C GLY A 281 -5.73 2.48 8.16
N ASN A 282 -4.96 3.46 7.67
CA ASN A 282 -5.07 4.86 8.08
C ASN A 282 -6.34 5.51 7.55
N LEU A 283 -6.63 5.39 6.24
CA LEU A 283 -7.82 5.99 5.65
C LEU A 283 -9.12 5.33 6.16
N GLY A 284 -9.06 4.06 6.56
CA GLY A 284 -10.20 3.34 7.15
C GLY A 284 -10.64 3.93 8.49
N ILE A 285 -9.79 4.71 9.17
CA ILE A 285 -10.13 5.46 10.37
C ILE A 285 -11.03 6.66 10.04
N ASP A 286 -10.77 7.31 8.90
CA ASP A 286 -11.52 8.48 8.43
C ASP A 286 -12.82 8.13 7.70
N LEU A 287 -12.91 6.92 7.16
CA LEU A 287 -14.05 6.46 6.38
C LEU A 287 -15.01 5.61 7.21
N PRO A 288 -16.33 5.75 7.00
CA PRO A 288 -17.28 4.75 7.47
C PRO A 288 -16.87 3.36 6.94
N PRO A 289 -16.91 2.29 7.78
CA PRO A 289 -16.44 0.95 7.38
C PRO A 289 -17.10 0.44 6.09
N GLU A 290 -18.39 0.73 5.90
CA GLU A 290 -19.15 0.36 4.71
C GLU A 290 -18.75 1.14 3.45
N LYS A 291 -17.91 2.17 3.53
CA LYS A 291 -17.43 2.95 2.38
C LYS A 291 -15.99 2.64 1.99
N VAL A 292 -15.24 1.91 2.81
CA VAL A 292 -13.82 1.58 2.53
C VAL A 292 -13.66 0.84 1.20
N PHE A 293 -14.58 -0.10 0.90
CA PHE A 293 -14.53 -0.85 -0.36
C PHE A 293 -14.79 0.04 -1.60
N LEU A 294 -15.62 1.09 -1.46
CA LEU A 294 -15.90 2.02 -2.56
C LEU A 294 -14.65 2.82 -2.92
N PHE A 295 -13.90 3.26 -1.91
CA PHE A 295 -12.61 3.92 -2.10
C PHE A 295 -11.66 3.00 -2.88
N GLN A 296 -11.44 1.77 -2.42
CA GLN A 296 -10.51 0.85 -3.07
C GLN A 296 -10.86 0.64 -4.55
N LYS A 297 -12.11 0.27 -4.85
CA LYS A 297 -12.55 -0.01 -6.22
C LYS A 297 -12.40 1.21 -7.12
N SER A 298 -12.80 2.38 -6.62
CA SER A 298 -12.75 3.62 -7.40
C SER A 298 -11.31 4.08 -7.64
N ALA A 299 -10.45 4.02 -6.63
CA ALA A 299 -9.05 4.42 -6.72
C ALA A 299 -8.26 3.47 -7.64
N LEU A 300 -8.41 2.15 -7.50
CA LEU A 300 -7.79 1.17 -8.39
C LEU A 300 -8.22 1.40 -9.85
N HIS A 301 -9.52 1.57 -10.10
CA HIS A 301 -10.02 1.85 -11.43
C HIS A 301 -9.39 3.11 -12.04
N LYS A 302 -9.33 4.21 -11.27
CA LYS A 302 -8.71 5.46 -11.74
C LYS A 302 -7.22 5.29 -12.05
N CYS A 303 -6.46 4.60 -11.20
CA CYS A 303 -5.05 4.30 -11.44
C CYS A 303 -4.84 3.45 -12.69
N ASN A 304 -5.63 2.39 -12.86
CA ASN A 304 -5.60 1.53 -14.04
C ASN A 304 -5.92 2.32 -15.32
N MET A 305 -6.92 3.19 -15.28
CA MET A 305 -7.28 4.06 -16.42
C MET A 305 -6.21 5.12 -16.73
N ALA A 306 -5.39 5.51 -15.75
CA ALA A 306 -4.26 6.41 -15.95
C ALA A 306 -2.96 5.68 -16.33
N GLY A 307 -2.95 4.35 -16.34
CA GLY A 307 -1.75 3.54 -16.56
C GLY A 307 -0.70 3.70 -15.45
N LYS A 308 -1.12 4.08 -14.23
CA LYS A 308 -0.24 4.30 -13.08
C LYS A 308 -0.36 3.15 -12.08
N PRO A 309 0.76 2.55 -11.62
CA PRO A 309 0.73 1.44 -10.68
C PRO A 309 -0.02 1.77 -9.39
N ALA A 310 -0.87 0.84 -8.94
CA ALA A 310 -1.57 0.93 -7.66
C ALA A 310 -1.19 -0.22 -6.71
N VAL A 311 -0.96 0.13 -5.44
CA VAL A 311 -0.54 -0.79 -4.40
C VAL A 311 -1.56 -0.80 -3.26
N VAL A 312 -2.04 -1.97 -2.87
CA VAL A 312 -2.99 -2.13 -1.75
C VAL A 312 -2.27 -2.65 -0.51
N THR A 313 -2.57 -2.08 0.66
CA THR A 313 -1.98 -2.45 1.97
C THR A 313 -2.99 -3.10 2.92
N ARG A 314 -2.51 -3.67 4.04
CA ARG A 314 -3.34 -4.19 5.16
C ARG A 314 -4.31 -5.30 4.74
N VAL A 315 -3.79 -6.39 4.18
CA VAL A 315 -4.59 -7.48 3.60
C VAL A 315 -4.59 -8.78 4.42
N VAL A 316 -3.55 -9.05 5.22
CA VAL A 316 -3.35 -10.34 5.93
C VAL A 316 -2.75 -10.16 7.33
N ASP A 317 -3.20 -9.14 8.06
CA ASP A 317 -2.65 -8.74 9.36
C ASP A 317 -2.47 -9.90 10.36
N SER A 318 -3.41 -10.85 10.38
CA SER A 318 -3.37 -12.02 11.26
C SER A 318 -2.14 -12.91 11.03
N MET A 319 -1.52 -12.84 9.85
CA MET A 319 -0.32 -13.60 9.52
C MET A 319 0.95 -13.10 10.20
N THR A 320 0.87 -11.99 10.94
CA THR A 320 1.96 -11.59 11.85
C THR A 320 2.25 -12.70 12.86
N ASP A 321 1.19 -13.29 13.44
CA ASP A 321 1.30 -14.30 14.49
C ASP A 321 0.83 -15.69 14.04
N ASN A 322 0.18 -15.80 12.88
CA ASN A 322 -0.40 -17.04 12.38
C ASN A 322 0.21 -17.48 11.05
N LEU A 323 0.41 -18.79 10.87
CA LEU A 323 0.91 -19.37 9.61
C LEU A 323 -0.10 -19.30 8.45
N ARG A 324 -1.36 -18.96 8.71
CA ARG A 324 -2.43 -18.91 7.71
C ARG A 324 -3.29 -17.68 7.93
N PRO A 325 -3.71 -17.01 6.84
CA PRO A 325 -4.67 -15.92 6.95
C PRO A 325 -6.06 -16.47 7.27
N THR A 326 -6.93 -15.60 7.74
CA THR A 326 -8.35 -15.87 7.84
C THR A 326 -8.99 -16.01 6.46
N ARG A 327 -10.21 -16.56 6.41
CA ARG A 327 -10.99 -16.66 5.17
C ARG A 327 -11.32 -15.27 4.58
N ALA A 328 -11.54 -14.28 5.44
CA ALA A 328 -11.83 -12.91 5.04
C ALA A 328 -10.60 -12.26 4.40
N GLU A 329 -9.44 -12.35 5.04
CA GLU A 329 -8.16 -11.82 4.52
C GLU A 329 -7.77 -12.49 3.20
N ALA A 330 -7.92 -13.81 3.08
CA ALA A 330 -7.64 -14.49 1.81
C ALA A 330 -8.55 -14.00 0.67
N THR A 331 -9.83 -13.73 0.98
CA THR A 331 -10.79 -13.18 0.01
C THR A 331 -10.50 -11.70 -0.29
N ASP A 332 -10.01 -10.94 0.68
CA ASP A 332 -9.61 -9.55 0.51
C ASP A 332 -8.42 -9.41 -0.45
N VAL A 333 -7.36 -10.22 -0.27
CA VAL A 333 -6.24 -10.30 -1.22
C VAL A 333 -6.74 -10.63 -2.62
N ALA A 334 -7.59 -11.67 -2.75
CA ALA A 334 -8.11 -12.07 -4.05
C ALA A 334 -8.91 -10.95 -4.73
N ASN A 335 -9.78 -10.26 -3.98
CA ASN A 335 -10.57 -9.14 -4.51
C ASN A 335 -9.70 -7.94 -4.90
N ALA A 336 -8.64 -7.62 -4.16
CA ALA A 336 -7.70 -6.57 -4.56
C ALA A 336 -7.05 -6.87 -5.91
N VAL A 337 -6.68 -8.15 -6.18
CA VAL A 337 -6.18 -8.57 -7.49
C VAL A 337 -7.26 -8.47 -8.57
N LEU A 338 -8.48 -8.94 -8.29
CA LEU A 338 -9.60 -8.87 -9.23
C LEU A 338 -10.01 -7.44 -9.57
N ASP A 339 -9.82 -6.50 -8.63
CA ASP A 339 -10.08 -5.07 -8.80
C ASP A 339 -8.98 -4.36 -9.61
N GLY A 340 -7.86 -5.05 -9.93
CA GLY A 340 -6.79 -4.52 -10.76
C GLY A 340 -5.59 -3.94 -10.02
N SER A 341 -5.34 -4.37 -8.78
CA SER A 341 -4.13 -3.97 -8.03
C SER A 341 -2.85 -4.51 -8.66
N ASP A 342 -1.87 -3.64 -8.89
CA ASP A 342 -0.56 -3.99 -9.44
C ASP A 342 0.35 -4.63 -8.40
N ALA A 343 0.20 -4.25 -7.13
CA ALA A 343 0.97 -4.85 -6.03
C ALA A 343 0.18 -4.95 -4.72
N ILE A 344 0.62 -5.88 -3.88
CA ILE A 344 0.20 -6.00 -2.48
C ILE A 344 1.40 -5.66 -1.60
N LEU A 345 1.19 -4.76 -0.64
CA LEU A 345 2.20 -4.35 0.32
C LEU A 345 1.95 -5.00 1.67
N LEU A 346 2.94 -5.77 2.11
CA LEU A 346 3.00 -6.44 3.41
C LEU A 346 3.81 -5.55 4.37
N GLY A 347 3.16 -5.14 5.45
CA GLY A 347 3.68 -4.23 6.46
C GLY A 347 4.23 -5.00 7.66
N ALA A 348 3.44 -5.08 8.72
CA ALA A 348 3.80 -5.75 9.97
C ALA A 348 4.17 -7.23 9.77
N GLU A 349 3.48 -7.90 8.84
CA GLU A 349 3.56 -9.32 8.58
C GLU A 349 4.95 -9.75 8.11
N THR A 350 5.66 -8.88 7.38
CA THR A 350 7.04 -9.11 6.96
C THR A 350 8.05 -8.32 7.79
N LEU A 351 7.67 -7.20 8.42
CA LEU A 351 8.57 -6.43 9.28
C LEU A 351 8.91 -7.19 10.56
N ARG A 352 7.88 -7.54 11.34
CA ARG A 352 8.00 -8.14 12.68
C ARG A 352 7.27 -9.47 12.84
N GLY A 353 6.52 -9.90 11.82
CA GLY A 353 5.80 -11.16 11.84
C GLY A 353 6.71 -12.38 11.99
N LEU A 354 6.16 -13.44 12.57
CA LEU A 354 6.86 -14.69 12.84
C LEU A 354 7.13 -15.49 11.56
N TYR A 355 6.36 -15.23 10.49
CA TYR A 355 6.31 -16.06 9.28
C TYR A 355 6.44 -15.24 7.97
N PRO A 356 7.47 -14.38 7.82
CA PRO A 356 7.55 -13.45 6.69
C PRO A 356 7.60 -14.15 5.32
N VAL A 357 8.28 -15.29 5.23
CA VAL A 357 8.42 -16.06 3.97
C VAL A 357 7.09 -16.74 3.60
N GLU A 358 6.42 -17.33 4.58
CA GLU A 358 5.13 -17.99 4.42
C GLU A 358 4.03 -17.00 4.07
N THR A 359 4.06 -15.78 4.63
CA THR A 359 3.14 -14.70 4.27
C THR A 359 3.30 -14.34 2.80
N ILE A 360 4.52 -14.05 2.34
CA ILE A 360 4.80 -13.73 0.92
C ILE A 360 4.35 -14.88 0.01
N SER A 361 4.70 -16.12 0.36
CA SER A 361 4.33 -17.31 -0.41
C SER A 361 2.81 -17.52 -0.47
N THR A 362 2.10 -17.27 0.63
CA THR A 362 0.65 -17.45 0.70
C THR A 362 -0.10 -16.37 -0.07
N VAL A 363 0.28 -15.10 0.10
CA VAL A 363 -0.27 -13.98 -0.66
C VAL A 363 0.01 -14.17 -2.16
N GLY A 364 1.22 -14.58 -2.53
CA GLY A 364 1.57 -14.87 -3.92
C GLY A 364 0.72 -15.98 -4.54
N ARG A 365 0.43 -17.06 -3.79
CA ARG A 365 -0.48 -18.12 -4.23
C ARG A 365 -1.91 -17.60 -4.40
N ILE A 366 -2.43 -16.82 -3.46
CA ILE A 366 -3.77 -16.23 -3.59
C ILE A 366 -3.85 -15.32 -4.82
N CYS A 367 -2.82 -14.51 -5.08
CA CYS A 367 -2.76 -13.66 -6.26
C CYS A 367 -2.78 -14.48 -7.56
N ALA A 368 -2.07 -15.61 -7.60
CA ALA A 368 -2.09 -16.51 -8.75
C ALA A 368 -3.48 -17.12 -9.00
N GLU A 369 -4.14 -17.61 -7.95
CA GLU A 369 -5.50 -18.20 -8.04
C GLU A 369 -6.56 -17.17 -8.45
N ALA A 370 -6.52 -15.97 -7.85
CA ALA A 370 -7.44 -14.88 -8.19
C ALA A 370 -7.36 -14.53 -9.68
N ARG A 371 -6.14 -14.52 -10.24
CA ARG A 371 -5.95 -14.30 -11.67
C ARG A 371 -6.52 -15.43 -12.53
N GLN A 372 -6.34 -16.69 -12.12
CA GLN A 372 -6.94 -17.82 -12.85
C GLN A 372 -8.46 -17.65 -12.97
N SER A 373 -9.12 -17.07 -11.96
CA SER A 373 -10.55 -16.75 -12.03
C SER A 373 -10.92 -15.80 -13.17
N LEU A 374 -10.10 -14.77 -13.45
CA LEU A 374 -10.32 -13.87 -14.58
C LEU A 374 -10.19 -14.61 -15.92
N ILE A 375 -9.15 -15.43 -16.04
CA ILE A 375 -8.84 -16.23 -17.23
C ILE A 375 -9.96 -17.25 -17.51
N VAL A 376 -10.45 -17.95 -16.49
CA VAL A 376 -11.53 -18.95 -16.59
C VAL A 376 -12.86 -18.30 -16.99
N ARG A 377 -13.09 -17.03 -16.62
CA ARG A 377 -14.26 -16.27 -17.09
C ARG A 377 -14.12 -15.78 -18.54
N GLY A 378 -13.01 -16.08 -19.22
CA GLY A 378 -12.69 -15.56 -20.55
C GLY A 378 -12.38 -14.06 -20.55
N LEU A 379 -12.10 -13.47 -19.38
CA LEU A 379 -11.82 -12.05 -19.22
C LEU A 379 -10.31 -11.82 -19.16
N PHE A 380 -9.75 -11.39 -20.28
CA PHE A 380 -8.40 -10.86 -20.35
C PHE A 380 -8.49 -9.34 -20.42
N PRO A 381 -8.36 -8.61 -19.30
CA PRO A 381 -8.43 -7.16 -19.33
C PRO A 381 -7.26 -6.61 -20.13
N MET A 382 -7.57 -6.08 -21.31
CA MET A 382 -6.64 -5.33 -22.13
C MET A 382 -7.00 -3.84 -21.99
N LEU A 383 -6.29 -3.15 -21.11
CA LEU A 383 -6.44 -1.71 -20.96
C LEU A 383 -5.62 -1.02 -22.06
N ALA A 384 -6.28 -0.16 -22.83
CA ALA A 384 -5.63 0.68 -23.81
C ALA A 384 -6.19 2.10 -23.63
N ASP A 385 -5.33 3.03 -23.18
CA ASP A 385 -5.70 4.44 -23.01
C ASP A 385 -5.45 5.20 -24.33
N PRO A 386 -6.46 5.87 -24.92
CA PRO A 386 -6.27 6.73 -26.08
C PRO A 386 -5.40 7.98 -25.82
N ARG A 387 -5.00 8.27 -24.57
CA ARG A 387 -4.30 9.51 -24.19
C ARG A 387 -2.77 9.41 -24.18
N HIS A 388 -2.14 8.58 -25.02
CA HIS A 388 -0.69 8.63 -25.15
C HIS A 388 -0.28 9.99 -25.78
N PRO A 389 0.50 10.86 -25.10
CA PRO A 389 0.77 12.23 -25.58
C PRO A 389 1.61 12.30 -26.85
N ALA A 390 2.22 11.20 -27.27
CA ALA A 390 3.16 11.18 -28.39
C ALA A 390 2.50 11.22 -29.77
N GLU A 391 1.19 11.00 -29.90
CA GLU A 391 0.52 10.92 -31.22
C GLU A 391 -0.89 11.55 -31.22
N SER A 392 -1.03 12.77 -30.71
CA SER A 392 -2.29 13.52 -30.85
C SER A 392 -2.30 14.43 -32.08
N THR A 393 -2.30 13.81 -33.26
CA THR A 393 -3.05 14.37 -34.39
C THR A 393 -3.78 13.23 -35.10
N SER A 394 -5.09 13.14 -34.85
CA SER A 394 -6.08 12.32 -35.60
C SER A 394 -6.19 10.80 -35.37
N ALA A 395 -5.62 10.22 -34.31
CA ALA A 395 -5.89 8.81 -33.98
C ALA A 395 -7.31 8.63 -33.40
N THR A 396 -8.27 8.29 -34.27
CA THR A 396 -9.63 7.88 -33.89
C THR A 396 -9.57 6.68 -32.95
N ASN A 397 -10.40 6.66 -31.90
CA ASN A 397 -10.62 5.57 -30.94
C ASN A 397 -10.56 4.11 -31.49
N GLU A 398 -10.81 3.89 -32.77
CA GLU A 398 -10.63 2.61 -33.47
C GLU A 398 -9.16 2.15 -33.60
N SER A 399 -8.19 3.05 -33.67
CA SER A 399 -6.77 2.70 -33.79
C SER A 399 -6.23 2.05 -32.52
N VAL A 400 -6.66 2.55 -31.35
CA VAL A 400 -6.25 2.03 -30.04
C VAL A 400 -6.86 0.66 -29.78
N LEU A 401 -8.14 0.49 -30.14
CA LEU A 401 -8.81 -0.80 -30.10
C LEU A 401 -8.11 -1.81 -31.03
N LYS A 402 -7.72 -1.39 -32.23
CA LYS A 402 -6.96 -2.23 -33.16
C LYS A 402 -5.61 -2.65 -32.59
N VAL A 403 -4.85 -1.74 -31.97
CA VAL A 403 -3.57 -2.08 -31.31
C VAL A 403 -3.77 -3.08 -30.17
N ALA A 404 -4.81 -2.91 -29.35
CA ALA A 404 -5.13 -3.86 -28.30
C ALA A 404 -5.51 -5.24 -28.88
N LEU A 405 -6.36 -5.29 -29.90
CA LEU A 405 -6.74 -6.53 -30.55
C LEU A 405 -5.54 -7.21 -31.23
N ASP A 406 -4.69 -6.46 -31.90
CA ASP A 406 -3.47 -6.98 -32.56
C ASP A 406 -2.47 -7.52 -31.54
N HIS A 407 -2.27 -6.83 -30.41
CA HIS A 407 -1.46 -7.34 -29.31
C HIS A 407 -2.06 -8.60 -28.69
N GLY A 408 -3.38 -8.64 -28.51
CA GLY A 408 -4.10 -9.81 -28.01
C GLY A 408 -3.95 -11.01 -28.94
N LYS A 409 -4.03 -10.79 -30.26
CA LYS A 409 -3.77 -11.81 -31.29
C LYS A 409 -2.31 -12.28 -31.25
N ALA A 410 -1.36 -11.35 -31.22
CA ALA A 410 0.08 -11.65 -31.21
C ALA A 410 0.54 -12.39 -29.93
N SER A 411 -0.05 -12.06 -28.79
CA SER A 411 0.21 -12.73 -27.50
C SER A 411 -0.53 -14.06 -27.33
N GLY A 412 -1.38 -14.43 -28.30
CA GLY A 412 -2.19 -15.66 -28.26
C GLY A 412 -3.34 -15.62 -27.25
N VAL A 413 -3.64 -14.44 -26.71
CA VAL A 413 -4.74 -14.18 -25.77
C VAL A 413 -6.09 -14.15 -26.49
N ILE A 414 -6.08 -13.67 -27.74
CA ILE A 414 -7.26 -13.53 -28.60
C ILE A 414 -7.08 -14.41 -29.84
N LYS A 415 -8.09 -15.21 -30.18
CA LYS A 415 -8.12 -16.10 -31.34
C LYS A 415 -9.18 -15.66 -32.37
N SER A 416 -9.11 -16.20 -33.58
CA SER A 416 -10.19 -16.07 -34.56
C SER A 416 -11.50 -16.57 -33.95
N HIS A 417 -12.59 -15.84 -34.22
CA HIS A 417 -13.94 -16.08 -33.71
C HIS A 417 -14.16 -15.86 -32.21
N ASP A 418 -13.15 -15.36 -31.48
CA ASP A 418 -13.38 -14.92 -30.10
C ASP A 418 -14.32 -13.70 -30.08
N ARG A 419 -15.20 -13.67 -29.07
CA ARG A 419 -16.04 -12.51 -28.75
C ARG A 419 -15.35 -11.65 -27.72
N VAL A 420 -14.89 -10.48 -28.15
CA VAL A 420 -14.22 -9.50 -27.30
C VAL A 420 -15.26 -8.50 -26.78
N VAL A 421 -15.40 -8.42 -25.47
CA VAL A 421 -16.18 -7.36 -24.82
C VAL A 421 -15.29 -6.13 -24.67
N VAL A 422 -15.65 -5.07 -25.39
CA VAL A 422 -14.95 -3.79 -25.37
C VAL A 422 -15.72 -2.82 -24.49
N CYS A 423 -15.12 -2.43 -23.37
CA CYS A 423 -15.61 -1.36 -22.52
C CYS A 423 -14.81 -0.08 -22.83
N GLN A 424 -15.46 0.91 -23.44
CA GLN A 424 -14.83 2.14 -23.88
C GLN A 424 -15.50 3.36 -23.25
N LYS A 425 -14.71 4.34 -22.82
CA LYS A 425 -15.21 5.66 -22.43
C LYS A 425 -15.31 6.56 -23.68
N MET A 426 -16.49 7.11 -23.95
CA MET A 426 -16.72 8.11 -24.99
C MET A 426 -17.26 9.39 -24.35
N GLY A 427 -16.41 10.42 -24.25
CA GLY A 427 -16.73 11.61 -23.47
C GLY A 427 -16.96 11.24 -21.99
N ASP A 428 -18.13 11.59 -21.47
CA ASP A 428 -18.54 11.27 -20.09
C ASP A 428 -19.30 9.95 -19.94
N SER A 429 -19.53 9.23 -21.03
CA SER A 429 -20.31 7.98 -21.04
C SER A 429 -19.43 6.74 -21.22
N SER A 430 -19.80 5.64 -20.57
CA SER A 430 -19.20 4.31 -20.80
C SER A 430 -20.07 3.51 -21.77
N VAL A 431 -19.45 3.01 -22.84
CA VAL A 431 -20.09 2.19 -23.88
C VAL A 431 -19.51 0.79 -23.82
N VAL A 432 -20.38 -0.23 -23.86
CA VAL A 432 -19.99 -1.63 -23.97
C VAL A 432 -20.35 -2.12 -25.37
N LYS A 433 -19.38 -2.70 -26.08
CA LYS A 433 -19.56 -3.35 -27.38
C LYS A 433 -19.08 -4.80 -27.29
N ILE A 434 -19.70 -5.69 -28.05
CA ILE A 434 -19.21 -7.05 -28.24
C ILE A 434 -18.77 -7.16 -29.69
N ILE A 435 -17.50 -7.48 -29.91
CA ILE A 435 -16.91 -7.63 -31.24
C ILE A 435 -16.61 -9.10 -31.44
N GLU A 436 -17.14 -9.67 -32.51
CA GLU A 436 -16.74 -11.00 -32.95
C GLU A 436 -15.57 -10.84 -33.92
N LEU A 437 -14.46 -11.53 -33.67
CA LEU A 437 -13.28 -11.41 -34.50
C LEU A 437 -13.39 -12.33 -35.70
N GLU A 438 -13.38 -11.74 -36.89
CA GLU A 438 -13.21 -12.47 -38.14
C GLU A 438 -11.73 -12.77 -38.38
N ASP A 439 -11.46 -13.73 -39.28
CA ASP A 439 -10.12 -14.22 -39.62
C ASP A 439 -9.16 -13.13 -40.12
#